data_AF-A0A1Q7UZT7-F1
#
_entry.id   AF-A0A1Q7UZT7-F1
#
_cell.length_a   1.000
_cell.length_b   1.000
_cell.length_c   1.000
_cell.angle_alpha   90.00
_cell.angle_beta   90.00
_cell.angle_gamma   90.00
#
_symmetry.space_group_name_H-M   'P 1'
#
loop_
_entity.id
_entity.type
_entity.pdbx_description
1 polymer ?
#
loop_
_entity_poly.entity_id
_entity_poly.type
_entity_poly.pdbx_seq_one_letter_code
_entity_poly.pdbx_strand_id
1 'polypeptide(L)'
;MRAELTIRGIIIGVIITVVFTAANVYFGLKAGLTFSTSIPAAVISMAILRAFRDATIQENNIVQTVASAAGTLSSIIFVLPGLIMIGWWTGFPFWISFAICALGGILGVMYSIPLRRALVTTSDLPYPEGVACAEVLKVGSTSDTAHASDIEHGRAGLLAVLWGSIVAAAFAV
;
A
#
# COMPACT_ATOMS: atom_id res chain seq x y z
N MET A 1 25.05 4.67 9.35
CA MET A 1 23.66 5.09 9.60
C MET A 1 23.29 6.11 8.52
N ARG A 2 22.96 5.63 7.32
CA ARG A 2 22.60 6.49 6.18
C ARG A 2 21.15 6.93 6.36
N ALA A 3 20.79 8.15 5.99
CA ALA A 3 19.46 8.71 6.20
C ALA A 3 18.41 7.92 5.39
N GLU A 4 17.82 6.89 6.02
CA GLU A 4 16.81 6.03 5.40
C GLU A 4 15.50 6.78 5.15
N LEU A 5 15.26 7.84 5.92
CA LEU A 5 14.00 8.58 5.96
C LEU A 5 14.15 9.87 5.15
N THR A 6 13.72 9.83 3.88
CA THR A 6 13.72 11.01 3.02
C THR A 6 12.35 11.67 2.98
N ILE A 7 12.34 12.99 3.07
CA ILE A 7 11.11 13.81 3.00
C ILE A 7 10.38 13.54 1.68
N ARG A 8 11.12 13.28 0.59
CA ARG A 8 10.57 12.94 -0.72
C ARG A 8 9.79 11.63 -0.71
N GLY A 9 10.38 10.56 -0.16
CA GLY A 9 9.69 9.28 0.00
C GLY A 9 8.43 9.40 0.84
N ILE A 10 8.44 10.21 1.89
CA ILE A 10 7.25 10.47 2.71
C ILE A 10 6.16 11.17 1.90
N ILE A 11 6.49 12.22 1.15
CA ILE A 11 5.49 12.95 0.34
C ILE A 11 4.87 12.03 -0.71
N ILE A 12 5.68 11.25 -1.42
CA ILE A 12 5.21 10.29 -2.42
C ILE A 12 4.32 9.23 -1.74
N GLY A 13 4.76 8.69 -0.61
CA GLY A 13 3.99 7.73 0.18
C GLY A 13 2.64 8.28 0.62
N VAL A 14 2.59 9.49 1.16
CA VAL A 14 1.33 10.14 1.59
C VAL A 14 0.37 10.31 0.41
N ILE A 15 0.84 10.78 -0.74
CA ILE A 15 0.00 10.97 -1.93
C ILE A 15 -0.57 9.62 -2.38
N ILE A 16 0.28 8.60 -2.52
CA ILE A 16 -0.12 7.25 -2.91
C ILE A 16 -1.14 6.70 -1.91
N THR A 17 -0.89 6.83 -0.60
CA THR A 17 -1.78 6.38 0.47
C THR A 17 -3.16 7.02 0.38
N VAL A 18 -3.25 8.34 0.16
CA VAL A 18 -4.54 9.02 0.03
C VAL A 18 -5.33 8.46 -1.16
N VAL A 19 -4.69 8.33 -2.32
CA VAL A 19 -5.33 7.83 -3.54
C VAL A 19 -5.80 6.39 -3.36
N PHE A 20 -4.95 5.51 -2.84
CA PHE A 20 -5.28 4.11 -2.63
C PHE A 20 -6.30 3.89 -1.51
N THR A 21 -6.30 4.72 -0.47
CA THR A 21 -7.35 4.70 0.55
C THR A 21 -8.70 5.04 -0.07
N ALA A 22 -8.78 6.13 -0.85
CA ALA A 22 -10.01 6.51 -1.54
C ALA A 22 -10.50 5.41 -2.49
N ALA A 23 -9.59 4.80 -3.26
CA ALA A 23 -9.91 3.68 -4.15
C ALA A 23 -10.45 2.48 -3.37
N ASN A 24 -9.76 2.04 -2.30
CA ASN A 24 -10.20 0.90 -1.49
C ASN A 24 -11.53 1.18 -0.78
N VAL A 25 -11.77 2.40 -0.31
CA VAL A 25 -13.06 2.76 0.31
C VAL A 25 -14.18 2.70 -0.73
N TYR A 26 -13.96 3.25 -1.92
CA TYR A 26 -14.95 3.22 -3.00
C TYR A 26 -15.26 1.80 -3.48
N PHE A 27 -14.24 1.02 -3.80
CA PHE A 27 -14.41 -0.38 -4.23
C PHE A 27 -14.99 -1.24 -3.12
N GLY A 28 -14.57 -1.00 -1.89
CA GLY A 28 -15.08 -1.67 -0.70
C GLY A 28 -16.58 -1.46 -0.51
N LEU A 29 -17.07 -0.24 -0.67
CA LEU A 29 -18.50 0.07 -0.54
C LEU A 29 -19.31 -0.37 -1.76
N LYS A 30 -18.75 -0.32 -2.97
CA LYS A 30 -19.47 -0.62 -4.22
C LYS A 30 -19.48 -2.11 -4.58
N ALA A 31 -18.33 -2.76 -4.47
CA ALA A 31 -18.10 -4.14 -4.91
C ALA A 31 -17.90 -5.12 -3.74
N GLY A 32 -17.76 -4.64 -2.50
CA GLY A 32 -17.53 -5.49 -1.32
C GLY A 32 -16.15 -6.15 -1.28
N LEU A 33 -15.24 -5.79 -2.20
CA LEU A 33 -13.91 -6.36 -2.33
C LEU A 33 -12.85 -5.27 -2.14
N THR A 34 -11.75 -5.64 -1.47
CA THR A 34 -10.53 -4.82 -1.35
C THR A 34 -9.38 -5.51 -2.06
N PHE A 35 -8.38 -4.73 -2.50
CA PHE A 35 -7.20 -5.27 -3.19
C PHE A 35 -5.93 -4.92 -2.40
N SER A 36 -4.91 -5.79 -2.48
CA SER A 36 -3.62 -5.51 -1.85
C SER A 36 -2.94 -4.32 -2.55
N THR A 37 -2.68 -3.26 -1.79
CA THR A 37 -2.09 -2.02 -2.29
C THR A 37 -0.57 -1.99 -2.25
N SER A 38 0.07 -2.96 -1.60
CA SER A 38 1.52 -2.98 -1.37
C SER A 38 2.32 -3.17 -2.68
N ILE A 39 1.91 -4.11 -3.54
CA ILE A 39 2.63 -4.42 -4.79
C ILE A 39 2.49 -3.29 -5.83
N PRO A 40 1.28 -2.80 -6.15
CA PRO A 40 1.13 -1.68 -7.09
C PRO A 40 1.82 -0.41 -6.60
N ALA A 41 1.75 -0.11 -5.29
CA ALA A 41 2.42 1.04 -4.73
C ALA A 41 3.95 0.98 -4.88
N ALA A 42 4.55 -0.19 -4.65
CA ALA A 42 5.99 -0.38 -4.85
C ALA A 42 6.40 -0.13 -6.33
N VAL A 43 5.62 -0.64 -7.30
CA VAL A 43 5.89 -0.44 -8.74
C VAL A 43 5.74 1.02 -9.15
N ILE A 44 4.66 1.69 -8.70
CA ILE A 44 4.42 3.11 -8.99
C ILE A 44 5.53 3.97 -8.38
N SER A 45 5.91 3.67 -7.15
CA SER A 45 6.97 4.37 -6.43
C SER A 45 8.32 4.21 -7.15
N MET A 46 8.68 3.01 -7.63
CA MET A 46 9.86 2.82 -8.48
C MET A 46 9.81 3.67 -9.75
N ALA A 47 8.66 3.70 -10.43
CA ALA A 47 8.53 4.44 -11.68
C ALA A 47 8.70 5.95 -11.47
N ILE A 48 8.17 6.49 -10.38
CA ILE A 48 8.29 7.91 -10.01
C ILE A 48 9.72 8.22 -9.54
N LEU A 49 10.28 7.38 -8.67
CA LEU A 49 11.63 7.56 -8.14
C LEU A 49 12.71 7.39 -9.21
N ARG A 50 12.47 6.59 -10.26
CA ARG A 50 13.39 6.43 -11.41
C ARG A 50 13.62 7.72 -12.21
N ALA A 51 12.74 8.72 -12.08
CA ALA A 51 12.97 10.06 -12.64
C ALA A 51 14.02 10.87 -11.84
N PHE A 52 14.37 10.41 -10.63
CA PHE A 52 15.37 11.03 -9.76
C PHE A 52 16.58 10.10 -9.60
N ARG A 53 17.78 10.57 -9.97
CA ARG A 53 19.01 9.75 -10.03
C ARG A 53 19.52 9.18 -8.70
N ASP A 54 18.94 9.55 -7.55
CA ASP A 54 19.40 9.18 -6.21
C ASP A 54 18.43 8.25 -5.45
N ALA A 55 17.51 7.59 -6.17
CA ALA A 55 16.51 6.72 -5.55
C ALA A 55 17.12 5.47 -4.92
N THR A 56 16.81 5.21 -3.65
CA THR A 56 17.31 4.03 -2.92
C THR A 56 16.20 3.02 -2.61
N ILE A 57 16.59 1.75 -2.43
CA ILE A 57 15.68 0.66 -1.99
C ILE A 57 14.94 1.03 -0.71
N GLN A 58 15.63 1.73 0.20
CA GLN A 58 15.12 2.12 1.51
C GLN A 58 13.98 3.13 1.39
N GLU A 59 14.09 4.14 0.53
CA GLU A 59 13.01 5.10 0.29
C GLU A 59 11.77 4.40 -0.27
N ASN A 60 11.97 3.47 -1.20
CA ASN A 60 10.87 2.76 -1.83
C ASN A 60 10.17 1.79 -0.85
N ASN A 61 10.94 1.20 0.07
CA ASN A 61 10.40 0.40 1.17
C ASN A 61 9.54 1.26 2.13
N ILE A 62 9.96 2.50 2.41
CA ILE A 62 9.16 3.44 3.21
C ILE A 62 7.84 3.74 2.50
N VAL A 63 7.88 4.10 1.22
CA VAL A 63 6.67 4.37 0.43
C VAL A 63 5.73 3.17 0.44
N GLN A 64 6.26 1.97 0.22
CA GLN A 64 5.47 0.74 0.27
C GLN A 64 4.83 0.52 1.65
N THR A 65 5.58 0.74 2.73
CA THR A 65 5.08 0.57 4.10
C THR A 65 3.93 1.56 4.38
N VAL A 66 4.10 2.82 3.98
CA VAL A 66 3.07 3.86 4.10
C VAL A 66 1.84 3.53 3.26
N ALA A 67 2.03 3.00 2.05
CA ALA A 67 0.94 2.58 1.16
C ALA A 67 0.21 1.30 1.62
N SER A 68 0.90 0.40 2.31
CA SER A 68 0.27 -0.79 2.91
C SER A 68 -0.70 -0.41 4.04
N ALA A 69 -0.36 0.63 4.83
CA ALA A 69 -1.27 1.17 5.85
C ALA A 69 -2.58 1.72 5.26
N ALA A 70 -2.58 2.19 4.00
CA ALA A 70 -3.78 2.63 3.31
C ALA A 70 -4.85 1.52 3.24
N GLY A 71 -4.42 0.30 2.87
CA GLY A 71 -5.30 -0.85 2.73
C GLY A 71 -5.90 -1.29 4.06
N THR A 72 -5.09 -1.31 5.13
CA THR A 72 -5.56 -1.73 6.46
C THR A 72 -6.51 -0.71 7.07
N LEU A 73 -6.23 0.59 6.94
CA LEU A 73 -7.12 1.67 7.43
C LEU A 73 -8.46 1.68 6.68
N SER A 74 -8.47 1.29 5.41
CA SER A 74 -9.69 1.21 4.61
C SER A 74 -10.69 0.16 5.10
N SER A 75 -10.28 -0.81 5.93
CA SER A 75 -11.17 -1.85 6.49
C SER A 75 -12.35 -1.31 7.31
N ILE A 76 -12.31 -0.03 7.70
CA ILE A 76 -13.41 0.67 8.36
C ILE A 76 -14.72 0.67 7.54
N ILE A 77 -14.63 0.48 6.21
CA ILE A 77 -15.79 0.26 5.33
C ILE A 77 -16.71 -0.89 5.76
N PHE A 78 -16.23 -1.85 6.55
CA PHE A 78 -17.06 -2.94 7.06
C PHE A 78 -17.74 -2.58 8.38
N VAL A 79 -17.08 -1.73 9.18
CA VAL A 79 -17.53 -1.39 10.54
C VAL A 79 -18.58 -0.28 10.51
N LEU A 80 -18.31 0.83 9.81
CA LEU A 80 -19.20 2.00 9.87
C LEU A 80 -20.57 1.74 9.21
N PRO A 81 -20.66 1.15 8.00
CA PRO A 81 -21.95 0.78 7.44
C PRO A 81 -22.66 -0.29 8.27
N GLY A 82 -21.92 -1.22 8.89
CA GLY A 82 -22.47 -2.22 9.81
C GLY A 82 -23.20 -1.59 10.99
N LEU A 83 -22.62 -0.55 11.62
CA LEU A 83 -23.23 0.18 12.73
C LEU A 83 -24.53 0.89 12.32
N ILE A 84 -24.59 1.40 11.09
CA ILE A 84 -25.78 2.07 10.54
C ILE A 84 -26.86 1.04 10.19
N MET A 85 -26.50 -0.10 9.61
CA MET A 85 -27.45 -1.17 9.28
C MET A 85 -28.11 -1.79 10.51
N ILE A 86 -27.40 -1.85 11.64
CA ILE A 86 -27.95 -2.30 12.94
C ILE A 86 -28.92 -1.26 13.54
N GLY A 87 -29.00 -0.06 12.97
CA GLY A 87 -29.87 1.02 13.43
C GLY A 87 -29.34 1.76 14.66
N TRP A 88 -28.08 1.51 15.05
CA TRP A 88 -27.48 2.16 16.22
C TRP A 88 -27.09 3.60 15.93
N TRP A 89 -26.75 3.90 14.67
CA TRP A 89 -26.55 5.25 14.15
C TRP A 89 -27.57 5.60 13.07
N THR A 90 -28.17 6.78 13.18
CA THR A 90 -29.10 7.35 12.20
C THR A 90 -28.39 8.16 11.09
N GLY A 91 -27.06 8.20 11.10
CA GLY A 91 -26.21 8.89 10.12
C GLY A 91 -24.73 8.63 10.36
N PHE A 92 -23.86 9.47 9.77
CA PHE A 92 -22.40 9.43 9.97
C PHE A 92 -21.93 10.61 10.83
N PRO A 93 -21.88 10.48 12.17
CA PRO A 93 -21.29 11.52 13.02
C PRO A 93 -19.79 11.64 12.72
N PHE A 94 -19.38 12.72 12.08
CA PHE A 94 -18.00 12.92 11.60
C PHE A 94 -16.97 12.76 12.71
N TRP A 95 -17.14 13.48 13.83
CA TRP A 95 -16.18 13.47 14.94
C TRP A 95 -16.04 12.11 15.61
N ILE A 96 -17.14 11.39 15.76
CA ILE A 96 -17.13 10.06 16.40
C ILE A 96 -16.51 9.05 15.42
N SER A 97 -16.89 9.09 14.15
CA SER A 97 -16.30 8.24 13.11
C SER A 97 -14.80 8.49 12.99
N PHE A 98 -14.38 9.75 12.99
CA PHE A 98 -12.98 10.15 12.97
C PHE A 98 -12.24 9.65 14.21
N ALA A 99 -12.81 9.80 15.41
CA ALA A 99 -12.20 9.30 16.64
C ALA A 99 -12.04 7.77 16.63
N ILE A 100 -13.04 7.04 16.12
CA ILE A 100 -12.98 5.58 15.98
C ILE A 100 -11.89 5.18 14.98
N CYS A 101 -11.83 5.83 13.80
CA CYS A 101 -10.79 5.59 12.81
C CYS A 101 -9.39 5.90 13.37
N ALA A 102 -9.24 7.03 14.06
CA ALA A 102 -7.97 7.46 14.65
C ALA A 102 -7.51 6.48 15.73
N LEU A 103 -8.41 6.08 16.63
CA LEU A 103 -8.13 5.13 17.69
C LEU A 103 -7.79 3.75 17.11
N GLY A 104 -8.54 3.28 16.10
CA GLY A 104 -8.25 2.04 15.38
C GLY A 104 -6.88 2.06 14.70
N GLY A 105 -6.51 3.18 14.06
CA GLY A 105 -5.19 3.38 13.47
C GLY A 105 -4.06 3.35 14.52
N ILE A 106 -4.23 4.06 15.63
CA ILE A 106 -3.26 4.08 16.74
C ILE A 106 -3.08 2.68 17.34
N LEU A 107 -4.19 1.98 17.62
CA LEU A 107 -4.14 0.61 18.12
C LEU A 107 -3.44 -0.33 17.11
N GLY A 108 -3.73 -0.21 15.82
CA GLY A 108 -3.07 -1.00 14.78
C GLY A 108 -1.55 -0.81 14.77
N VAL A 109 -1.09 0.44 14.86
CA VAL A 109 0.35 0.75 14.97
C VAL A 109 0.93 0.17 16.25
N MET A 110 0.25 0.32 17.38
CA MET A 110 0.71 -0.20 18.67
C MET A 110 0.83 -1.73 18.66
N TYR A 111 -0.14 -2.44 18.06
CA TYR A 111 -0.13 -3.90 17.96
C TYR A 111 0.79 -4.45 16.87
N SER A 112 1.30 -3.62 15.95
CA SER A 112 2.24 -4.07 14.91
C SER A 112 3.52 -4.69 15.48
N ILE A 113 4.07 -4.10 16.56
CA ILE A 113 5.30 -4.55 17.22
C ILE A 113 5.14 -5.95 17.85
N PRO A 114 4.15 -6.20 18.73
CA PRO A 114 3.98 -7.52 19.32
C PRO A 114 3.56 -8.58 18.29
N LEU A 115 2.69 -8.23 17.34
CA LEU A 115 2.25 -9.18 16.30
C LEU A 115 3.41 -9.61 15.40
N ARG A 116 4.32 -8.70 15.03
CA ARG A 116 5.54 -9.06 14.30
C ARG A 116 6.35 -10.10 15.05
N ARG A 117 6.47 -9.97 16.37
CA ARG A 117 7.24 -10.91 17.18
C ARG A 117 6.58 -12.29 17.23
N ALA A 118 5.27 -12.34 17.39
CA ALA A 118 4.52 -13.59 17.45
C ALA A 118 4.46 -14.32 16.09
N LEU A 119 4.24 -13.58 15.00
CA LEU A 119 3.94 -14.14 13.68
C LEU A 119 5.17 -14.32 12.79
N VAL A 120 6.26 -13.56 13.00
CA VAL A 120 7.44 -13.61 12.13
C VAL A 120 8.65 -14.21 12.83
N THR A 121 8.95 -13.81 14.08
CA THR A 121 10.18 -14.28 14.73
C THR A 121 10.05 -15.60 15.48
N THR A 122 8.84 -15.94 15.94
CA THR A 122 8.61 -17.12 16.79
C THR A 122 7.78 -18.21 16.09
N SER A 123 7.31 -17.95 14.87
CA SER A 123 6.48 -18.87 14.11
C SER A 123 7.21 -19.36 12.86
N ASP A 124 7.07 -20.65 12.56
CA ASP A 124 7.64 -21.30 11.37
C ASP A 124 6.72 -21.17 10.13
N LEU A 125 5.76 -20.23 10.18
CA LEU A 125 4.83 -19.98 9.08
C LEU A 125 5.57 -19.29 7.91
N PRO A 126 5.38 -19.76 6.66
CA PRO A 126 5.92 -19.08 5.49
C PRO A 126 5.44 -17.63 5.42
N TYR A 127 6.33 -16.71 5.05
CA TYR A 127 6.03 -15.27 4.88
C TYR A 127 6.01 -14.87 3.38
N PRO A 128 5.06 -15.40 2.57
CA PRO A 128 5.13 -15.31 1.11
C PRO A 128 4.93 -13.90 0.56
N GLU A 129 4.00 -13.11 1.12
CA GLU A 129 3.70 -11.76 0.59
C GLU A 129 4.87 -10.80 0.80
N GLY A 130 5.48 -10.81 1.98
CA GLY A 130 6.64 -9.95 2.25
C GLY A 130 7.88 -10.37 1.48
N VAL A 131 8.09 -11.68 1.24
CA VAL A 131 9.16 -12.17 0.37
C VAL A 131 8.92 -11.75 -1.08
N ALA A 132 7.70 -11.88 -1.60
CA ALA A 132 7.36 -11.44 -2.95
C ALA A 132 7.57 -9.93 -3.12
N CYS A 133 7.15 -9.12 -2.14
CA CYS A 133 7.33 -7.68 -2.21
C CYS A 133 8.81 -7.26 -2.11
N ALA A 134 9.59 -7.96 -1.27
CA ALA A 134 11.04 -7.77 -1.23
C ALA A 134 11.70 -8.12 -2.56
N GLU A 135 11.24 -9.18 -3.24
CA GLU A 135 11.78 -9.57 -4.54
C GLU A 135 11.43 -8.54 -5.64
N VAL A 136 10.20 -8.01 -5.64
CA VAL A 136 9.82 -6.89 -6.52
C VAL A 136 10.70 -5.67 -6.25
N LEU A 137 10.92 -5.32 -4.97
CA LEU A 137 11.81 -4.22 -4.59
C LEU A 137 13.25 -4.42 -5.07
N LYS A 138 13.81 -5.65 -4.96
CA LYS A 138 15.16 -5.97 -5.45
C LYS A 138 15.25 -5.88 -6.97
N VAL A 139 14.35 -6.55 -7.69
CA VAL A 139 14.33 -6.54 -9.17
C VAL A 139 14.15 -5.12 -9.70
N GLY A 140 13.37 -4.28 -9.00
CA GLY A 140 13.17 -2.89 -9.38
C GLY A 140 14.31 -1.93 -9.03
N SER A 141 15.26 -2.33 -8.19
CA SER A 141 16.32 -1.46 -7.66
C SER A 141 17.74 -1.82 -8.13
N THR A 142 17.96 -3.01 -8.68
CA THR A 142 19.19 -3.35 -9.41
C THR A 142 19.26 -2.51 -10.69
N SER A 143 19.60 -1.23 -10.56
CA SER A 143 19.95 -0.32 -11.65
C SER A 143 21.46 -0.02 -11.68
N ASP A 144 22.26 -0.71 -10.86
CA ASP A 144 23.73 -0.65 -10.93
C ASP A 144 24.28 -1.70 -11.92
N THR A 145 24.50 -1.24 -13.16
CA THR A 145 25.63 -1.61 -14.04
C THR A 145 25.85 -3.06 -14.53
N ALA A 146 24.87 -3.98 -14.52
CA ALA A 146 25.00 -5.20 -15.32
C ALA A 146 23.66 -5.78 -15.80
N HIS A 147 23.55 -5.96 -17.12
CA HIS A 147 22.55 -6.73 -17.87
C HIS A 147 21.25 -6.02 -18.33
N ALA A 148 21.14 -5.91 -19.66
CA ALA A 148 20.02 -5.34 -20.40
C ALA A 148 18.71 -6.17 -20.35
N SER A 149 18.69 -7.31 -19.65
CA SER A 149 17.53 -8.17 -19.44
C SER A 149 16.58 -7.67 -18.34
N ASP A 150 17.08 -6.84 -17.41
CA ASP A 150 16.31 -6.42 -16.22
C ASP A 150 15.54 -5.10 -16.46
N ILE A 151 15.95 -4.36 -17.51
CA ILE A 151 15.24 -3.18 -18.04
C ILE A 151 13.82 -3.56 -18.51
N GLU A 152 13.64 -4.82 -18.93
CA GLU A 152 12.36 -5.34 -19.41
C GLU A 152 11.35 -5.55 -18.28
N HIS A 153 11.80 -5.93 -17.07
CA HIS A 153 10.91 -6.29 -15.96
C HIS A 153 10.28 -5.09 -15.22
N GLY A 154 11.05 -4.03 -14.96
CA GLY A 154 10.49 -2.79 -14.39
C GLY A 154 9.55 -2.08 -15.37
N ARG A 155 9.86 -2.17 -16.67
CA ARG A 155 8.99 -1.68 -17.74
C ARG A 155 7.76 -2.58 -17.91
N ALA A 156 7.89 -3.90 -17.75
CA ALA A 156 6.79 -4.85 -17.78
C ALA A 156 5.83 -4.65 -16.61
N GLY A 157 6.32 -4.39 -15.39
CA GLY A 157 5.48 -4.06 -14.24
C GLY A 157 4.68 -2.79 -14.45
N LEU A 158 5.33 -1.72 -14.93
CA LEU A 158 4.66 -0.46 -15.28
C LEU A 158 3.69 -0.62 -16.46
N LEU A 159 4.09 -1.37 -17.50
CA LEU A 159 3.24 -1.68 -18.65
C LEU A 159 2.06 -2.55 -18.26
N ALA A 160 2.20 -3.49 -17.32
CA ALA A 160 1.11 -4.31 -16.82
C ALA A 160 0.10 -3.46 -16.02
N VAL A 161 0.59 -2.51 -15.21
CA VAL A 161 -0.29 -1.55 -14.51
C VAL A 161 -1.00 -0.63 -15.50
N LEU A 162 -0.28 -0.12 -16.52
CA LEU A 162 -0.87 0.74 -17.55
C LEU A 162 -1.87 0.00 -18.43
N TRP A 163 -1.51 -1.18 -18.96
CA TRP A 163 -2.41 -2.02 -19.74
C TRP A 163 -3.61 -2.48 -18.91
N GLY A 164 -3.39 -2.90 -17.67
CA GLY A 164 -4.46 -3.26 -16.76
C GLY A 164 -5.41 -2.10 -16.49
N SER A 165 -4.88 -0.87 -16.31
CA SER A 165 -5.69 0.33 -16.11
C SER A 165 -6.48 0.71 -17.37
N ILE A 166 -5.87 0.62 -18.55
CA ILE A 166 -6.50 0.92 -19.85
C ILE A 166 -7.60 -0.10 -20.16
N VAL A 167 -7.32 -1.39 -19.99
CA VAL A 167 -8.29 -2.47 -20.22
C VAL A 167 -9.44 -2.34 -19.21
N ALA A 168 -9.16 -2.08 -17.93
CA ALA A 168 -10.20 -1.83 -16.94
C ALA A 168 -11.05 -0.60 -17.28
N ALA A 169 -10.45 0.49 -17.77
CA ALA A 169 -11.17 1.67 -18.21
C ALA A 169 -12.06 1.39 -19.44
N ALA A 170 -11.61 0.54 -20.36
CA ALA A 170 -12.40 0.13 -21.52
C ALA A 170 -13.59 -0.78 -21.16
N PHE A 171 -13.45 -1.64 -20.14
CA PHE A 171 -14.54 -2.48 -19.63
C PHE A 171 -15.48 -1.76 -18.66
N ALA A 172 -15.11 -0.58 -18.16
CA ALA A 172 -15.94 0.22 -17.25
C ALA A 172 -16.97 1.11 -17.97
N VAL A 173 -16.93 1.16 -19.31
CA VAL A 173 -17.94 1.77 -20.20
C VAL A 173 -18.90 0.68 -20.67
#